data_AF-A0A5J4TET7-F1
#
_entry.id   AF-A0A5J4TET7-F1
#
_cell.length_a   1.000
_cell.length_b   1.000
_cell.length_c   1.000
_cell.angle_alpha   90.00
_cell.angle_beta   90.00
_cell.angle_gamma   90.00
#
_symmetry.space_group_name_H-M   'P 1'
#
loop_
_entity.id
_entity.type
_entity.pdbx_description
1 polymer ?
#
loop_
_entity_poly.entity_id
_entity_poly.type
_entity_poly.pdbx_seq_one_letter_code
_entity_poly.pdbx_strand_id
1 'polypeptide(L)'
;MKEHVDRAVKVRKEIRYWKLSQLMQYINKQALLKDEKKLNSDELMKVSLTLIKVYTVLRMAEVQRAELRIENANQGEIVIATMTMNKPRGPVDKTLNTAQDRTVCPIR
;
A
#
# COMPACT_ATOMS: atom_id res chain seq x y z
N MET A 1 12.70 31.66 16.94
CA MET A 1 12.27 30.40 17.59
C MET A 1 11.32 29.56 16.72
N LYS A 2 10.33 30.15 16.03
CA LYS A 2 9.45 29.43 15.09
C LYS A 2 10.21 28.74 13.93
N GLU A 3 11.21 29.41 13.33
CA GLU A 3 11.97 28.84 12.21
C GLU A 3 12.74 27.56 12.52
N HIS A 4 13.28 27.42 13.74
CA HIS A 4 13.97 26.20 14.17
C HIS A 4 13.00 25.04 14.41
N VAL A 5 11.77 25.34 14.87
CA VAL A 5 10.70 24.35 15.05
C VAL A 5 10.19 23.88 13.68
N ASP A 6 10.02 24.79 12.71
CA ASP A 6 9.62 24.44 11.34
C ASP A 6 10.69 23.62 10.61
N ARG A 7 11.99 23.93 10.81
CA ARG A 7 13.10 23.09 10.33
C ARG A 7 13.07 21.69 10.94
N ALA A 8 12.83 21.56 12.25
CA ALA A 8 12.74 20.26 12.91
C ALA A 8 11.53 19.44 12.45
N VAL A 9 10.38 20.08 12.18
CA VAL A 9 9.19 19.44 11.61
C VAL A 9 9.45 18.99 10.17
N LYS A 10 10.15 19.80 9.36
CA LYS A 10 10.55 19.45 8.00
C LYS A 10 11.53 18.27 7.97
N VAL A 11 12.56 18.29 8.81
CA VAL A 11 13.53 17.18 8.95
C VAL A 11 12.85 15.91 9.47
N ARG A 12 11.89 16.00 10.39
CA ARG A 12 11.08 14.84 10.82
C ARG A 12 10.19 14.28 9.69
N LYS A 13 9.65 15.15 8.82
CA LYS A 13 8.93 14.70 7.61
C LYS A 13 9.89 14.03 6.63
N GLU A 14 11.08 14.56 6.41
CA GLU A 14 12.12 13.98 5.54
C GLU A 14 12.62 12.61 6.05
N ILE A 15 12.85 12.44 7.36
CA ILE A 15 13.15 11.14 7.98
C ILE A 15 11.97 10.15 7.80
N ARG A 16 10.73 10.65 7.80
CA ARG A 16 9.53 9.83 7.54
C ARG A 16 9.43 9.41 6.07
N TYR A 17 9.89 10.24 5.12
CA TYR A 17 10.06 9.88 3.70
C TYR A 17 11.21 8.88 3.48
N TRP A 18 12.26 8.90 4.31
CA TRP A 18 13.38 7.97 4.20
C TRP A 18 13.00 6.49 4.37
N LYS A 19 11.91 6.18 5.11
CA LYS A 19 11.35 4.82 5.22
C LYS A 19 10.67 4.33 3.93
N LEU A 20 10.26 5.22 3.04
CA LEU A 20 9.62 4.83 1.79
C LEU A 20 10.62 4.11 0.87
N SER A 21 11.87 4.57 0.82
CA SER A 21 12.92 3.91 0.03
C SER A 21 13.17 2.47 0.50
N GLN A 22 13.25 2.25 1.82
CA GLN A 22 13.41 0.92 2.42
C GLN A 22 12.20 0.03 2.14
N LEU A 23 11.00 0.60 2.22
CA LEU A 23 9.76 -0.10 1.90
C LEU A 23 9.71 -0.48 0.41
N MET A 24 10.09 0.42 -0.50
CA MET A 24 10.18 0.13 -1.93
C MET A 24 11.23 -0.93 -2.24
N GLN A 25 12.41 -0.88 -1.59
CA GLN A 25 13.43 -1.92 -1.69
C GLN A 25 12.91 -3.28 -1.21
N TYR A 26 12.19 -3.31 -0.08
CA TYR A 26 11.55 -4.52 0.42
C TYR A 26 10.51 -5.05 -0.59
N ILE A 27 9.59 -4.20 -1.08
CA ILE A 27 8.57 -4.57 -2.06
C ILE A 27 9.22 -5.14 -3.34
N ASN A 28 10.26 -4.49 -3.87
CA ASN A 28 10.98 -4.95 -5.05
C ASN A 28 11.60 -6.34 -4.83
N LYS A 29 12.21 -6.58 -3.67
CA LYS A 29 12.75 -7.90 -3.34
C LYS A 29 11.65 -8.97 -3.28
N GLN A 30 10.51 -8.64 -2.69
CA GLN A 30 9.38 -9.58 -2.58
C GLN A 30 8.75 -9.87 -3.95
N ALA A 31 8.67 -8.87 -4.84
CA ALA A 31 8.21 -9.06 -6.22
C ALA A 31 9.07 -10.09 -6.97
N LEU A 32 10.41 -9.98 -6.86
CA LEU A 32 11.33 -10.96 -7.43
C LEU A 32 11.12 -12.36 -6.85
N LEU A 33 10.97 -12.48 -5.53
CA LEU A 33 10.72 -13.78 -4.89
C LEU A 33 9.38 -14.40 -5.30
N LYS A 34 8.34 -13.58 -5.53
CA LYS A 34 7.05 -14.02 -6.08
C LYS A 34 7.24 -14.59 -7.49
N ASP A 35 7.93 -13.86 -8.36
CA ASP A 35 8.18 -14.28 -9.75
C ASP A 35 8.99 -15.59 -9.81
N GLU A 36 9.92 -15.77 -8.86
CA GLU A 36 10.69 -17.00 -8.67
C GLU A 36 9.93 -18.12 -7.93
N LYS A 37 8.66 -17.89 -7.54
CA LYS A 37 7.82 -18.81 -6.74
C LYS A 37 8.44 -19.25 -5.41
N LYS A 38 9.25 -18.38 -4.80
CA LYS A 38 9.96 -18.63 -3.53
C LYS A 38 9.20 -18.16 -2.30
N LEU A 39 8.09 -17.45 -2.46
CA LEU A 39 7.25 -17.03 -1.34
C LEU A 39 6.26 -18.14 -0.97
N ASN A 40 6.16 -18.44 0.33
CA ASN A 40 5.07 -19.25 0.84
C ASN A 40 3.78 -18.41 1.01
N SER A 41 2.65 -19.08 1.31
CA SER A 41 1.34 -18.44 1.42
C SER A 41 1.29 -17.33 2.50
N ASP A 42 1.93 -17.55 3.65
CA ASP A 42 1.95 -16.58 4.76
C ASP A 42 2.81 -15.35 4.40
N GLU A 43 3.96 -15.55 3.76
CA GLU A 43 4.80 -14.47 3.24
C GLU A 43 4.08 -13.67 2.17
N LEU A 44 3.44 -14.35 1.21
CA LEU A 44 2.68 -13.71 0.14
C LEU A 44 1.51 -12.88 0.70
N MET A 45 0.81 -13.38 1.72
CA MET A 45 -0.24 -12.66 2.42
C MET A 45 0.30 -11.40 3.11
N LYS A 46 1.42 -11.50 3.83
CA LYS A 46 2.06 -10.35 4.51
C LYS A 46 2.46 -9.26 3.52
N VAL A 47 3.03 -9.64 2.38
CA VAL A 47 3.41 -8.70 1.31
C VAL A 47 2.16 -8.03 0.73
N SER A 48 1.13 -8.80 0.41
CA SER A 48 -0.12 -8.30 -0.17
C SER A 48 -0.81 -7.29 0.75
N LEU A 49 -0.94 -7.60 2.05
CA LEU A 49 -1.52 -6.69 3.04
C LEU A 49 -0.70 -5.40 3.20
N THR A 50 0.62 -5.51 3.12
CA THR A 50 1.51 -4.35 3.19
C THR A 50 1.31 -3.44 1.99
N LEU A 51 1.24 -4.00 0.78
CA LEU A 51 0.97 -3.25 -0.45
C LEU A 51 -0.39 -2.55 -0.36
N ILE A 52 -1.45 -3.29 -0.01
CA ILE A 52 -2.80 -2.73 0.14
C ILE A 52 -2.77 -1.53 1.09
N LYS A 53 -2.18 -1.66 2.27
CA LYS A 53 -2.11 -0.56 3.25
C LYS A 53 -1.32 0.65 2.73
N VAL A 54 -0.25 0.42 1.98
CA VAL A 54 0.57 1.49 1.39
C VAL A 54 -0.20 2.25 0.32
N TYR A 55 -0.90 1.55 -0.58
CA TYR A 55 -1.58 2.16 -1.71
C TYR A 55 -2.96 2.74 -1.37
N THR A 56 -3.68 2.12 -0.44
CA THR A 56 -5.08 2.50 -0.16
C THR A 56 -5.26 3.44 1.03
N VAL A 57 -4.18 3.70 1.80
CA VAL A 57 -4.20 4.47 3.07
C VAL A 57 -5.26 3.94 4.05
N LEU A 58 -5.58 2.64 3.95
CA LEU A 58 -6.52 1.96 4.84
C LEU A 58 -5.81 1.44 6.09
N ARG A 59 -6.54 1.46 7.21
CA ARG A 59 -6.11 0.86 8.48
C ARG A 59 -6.34 -0.63 8.45
N MET A 60 -5.63 -1.35 9.33
CA MET A 60 -5.76 -2.81 9.39
C MET A 60 -7.20 -3.27 9.66
N ALA A 61 -7.94 -2.56 10.52
CA ALA A 61 -9.34 -2.89 10.81
C ALA A 61 -10.28 -2.63 9.62
N GLU A 62 -9.93 -1.71 8.72
CA GLU A 62 -10.68 -1.46 7.49
C GLU A 62 -10.36 -2.53 6.45
N VAL A 63 -9.08 -2.90 6.32
CA VAL A 63 -8.63 -4.01 5.46
C VAL A 63 -9.24 -5.35 5.89
N GLN A 64 -9.33 -5.63 7.19
CA GLN A 64 -9.94 -6.86 7.72
C GLN A 64 -11.43 -7.02 7.40
N ARG A 65 -12.15 -5.92 7.20
CA ARG A 65 -13.58 -5.93 6.84
C ARG A 65 -13.80 -5.64 5.36
N ALA A 66 -12.73 -5.47 4.59
CA ALA A 66 -12.83 -5.10 3.20
C ALA A 66 -13.31 -6.29 2.38
N GLU A 67 -14.22 -6.01 1.46
CA GLU A 67 -14.57 -6.89 0.37
C GLU A 67 -13.63 -6.61 -0.80
N LEU A 68 -13.05 -7.67 -1.37
CA LEU A 68 -12.24 -7.59 -2.58
C LEU A 68 -13.12 -7.89 -3.78
N ARG A 69 -13.32 -6.89 -4.63
CA ARG A 69 -14.10 -6.96 -5.87
C ARG A 69 -13.14 -7.08 -7.04
N ILE A 70 -13.17 -8.23 -7.71
CA ILE A 70 -12.20 -8.64 -8.74
C ILE A 70 -12.87 -8.85 -10.11
N GLU A 71 -14.08 -8.33 -10.31
CA GLU A 71 -14.84 -8.51 -11.55
C GLU A 71 -14.06 -8.00 -12.78
N ASN A 72 -13.30 -6.91 -12.59
CA ASN A 72 -12.47 -6.28 -13.62
C ASN A 72 -10.98 -6.61 -13.47
N ALA A 73 -10.60 -7.64 -12.71
CA ALA A 73 -9.18 -7.96 -12.47
C ALA A 73 -8.42 -8.29 -13.76
N ASN A 74 -9.08 -8.87 -14.76
CA ASN A 74 -8.50 -9.15 -16.08
C ASN A 74 -8.20 -7.87 -16.88
N GLN A 75 -8.87 -6.77 -16.56
CA GLN A 75 -8.61 -5.43 -17.10
C GLN A 75 -7.60 -4.66 -16.23
N GLY A 76 -7.05 -5.33 -15.21
CA GLY A 76 -6.08 -4.76 -14.29
C GLY A 76 -6.72 -3.85 -13.24
N GLU A 77 -8.01 -3.97 -12.98
CA GLU A 77 -8.71 -3.20 -11.95
C GLU A 77 -9.14 -4.11 -10.80
N ILE A 78 -8.79 -3.74 -9.57
CA ILE A 78 -9.22 -4.39 -8.34
C ILE A 78 -9.82 -3.33 -7.43
N VAL A 79 -11.03 -3.55 -6.94
CA VAL A 79 -11.69 -2.63 -6.01
C VAL A 79 -11.67 -3.23 -4.61
N ILE A 80 -11.17 -2.46 -3.66
CA ILE A 80 -11.24 -2.76 -2.23
C ILE A 80 -12.36 -1.92 -1.64
N ALA A 81 -13.51 -2.53 -1.43
CA ALA A 81 -14.68 -1.90 -0.83
C ALA A 81 -14.66 -2.13 0.69
N THR A 82 -14.72 -1.06 1.48
CA THR A 82 -14.73 -1.17 2.94
C THR A 82 -15.59 -0.07 3.57
N MET A 83 -15.73 -0.10 4.89
CA MET A 83 -16.45 0.91 5.66
C MET A 83 -15.53 1.55 6.69
N THR A 84 -15.39 2.87 6.64
CA THR A 84 -14.66 3.63 7.65
C THR A 84 -15.52 3.76 8.90
N MET A 85 -15.00 3.28 10.02
CA MET A 85 -15.69 3.38 11.33
C MET A 85 -15.32 4.66 12.09
N ASN A 86 -14.36 5.44 11.57
CA ASN A 86 -14.00 6.75 12.10
C ASN A 86 -14.62 7.88 11.28
N LYS A 87 -14.78 9.06 11.87
CA LYS A 87 -15.37 10.22 11.18
C LYS A 87 -14.45 10.72 10.04
N PRO A 88 -15.01 11.07 8.86
CA PRO A 88 -16.39 10.79 8.45
C PRO A 88 -16.57 9.28 8.21
N ARG A 89 -17.62 8.72 8.82
CA ARG A 89 -17.96 7.29 8.69
C ARG A 89 -18.68 7.10 7.36
N GLY A 90 -18.33 6.06 6.62
CA GLY A 90 -19.04 5.73 5.40
C GLY A 90 -18.36 4.64 4.59
N PRO A 91 -19.04 4.17 3.52
CA PRO A 91 -18.42 3.30 2.54
C PRO A 91 -17.25 4.04 1.87
N VAL A 92 -16.16 3.32 1.67
CA VAL A 92 -14.97 3.78 0.96
C VAL A 92 -14.52 2.69 0.02
N ASP A 93 -14.49 3.04 -1.26
CA ASP A 93 -13.96 2.19 -2.30
C ASP A 93 -12.56 2.69 -2.69
N LYS A 94 -11.62 1.75 -2.80
CA LYS A 94 -10.24 1.99 -3.21
C LYS A 94 -9.93 1.13 -4.41
N THR A 95 -9.81 1.78 -5.56
CA THR A 95 -9.45 1.12 -6.81
C THR A 95 -7.94 1.04 -6.94
N LEU A 96 -7.44 -0.17 -7.16
CA LEU A 96 -6.07 -0.45 -7.57
C LEU A 96 -6.08 -0.76 -9.07
N ASN A 97 -5.40 0.08 -9.83
CA ASN A 97 -5.25 -0.09 -11.27
C ASN A 97 -3.83 -0.54 -11.60
N THR A 98 -3.71 -1.41 -12.59
CA THR A 98 -2.41 -1.74 -13.19
C THR A 98 -1.76 -0.48 -13.75
N ALA A 99 -0.48 -0.32 -13.47
CA ALA A 99 0.34 0.73 -14.04
C ALA A 99 1.48 0.07 -14.82
N GLN A 100 1.73 0.55 -16.04
CA GLN A 100 2.88 0.08 -16.83
C GLN A 100 4.20 0.64 -16.31
N ASP A 101 4.15 1.77 -15.61
CA ASP A 101 5.32 2.41 -15.00
C ASP A 101 5.81 1.60 -13.80
N ARG A 102 7.03 1.04 -13.94
CA ARG A 102 7.70 0.24 -12.91
C ARG A 102 8.08 1.02 -11.66
N THR A 103 8.14 2.36 -11.75
CA THR A 103 8.38 3.21 -10.59
C THR A 103 7.15 3.26 -9.67
N VAL A 104 5.96 3.00 -10.24
CA VAL A 104 4.66 3.02 -9.56
C VAL A 104 4.15 1.61 -9.26
N CYS A 105 4.33 0.65 -10.18
CA CYS A 105 3.96 -0.75 -10.00
C CYS A 105 5.19 -1.68 -10.15
N PRO A 106 5.83 -2.06 -9.03
CA PRO A 106 7.04 -2.89 -9.07
C PRO A 106 6.78 -4.38 -9.37
N ILE A 107 5.52 -4.78 -9.51
CA ILE A 107 5.07 -6.16 -9.71
C ILE A 107 4.50 -6.29 -11.13
N ARG A 108 4.83 -7.37 -11.83
CA ARG A 108 4.26 -7.75 -13.13
C ARG A 108 3.08 -8.70 -12.99
#